data_AF-A0A3D3V3V5-F1
#
_entry.id   AF-A0A3D3V3V5-F1
#
_cell.length_a   1.000
_cell.length_b   1.000
_cell.length_c   1.000
_cell.angle_alpha   90.00
_cell.angle_beta   90.00
_cell.angle_gamma   90.00
#
_symmetry.space_group_name_H-M   'P 1'
#
loop_
_entity.id
_entity.type
_entity.pdbx_description
1 polymer ?
#
loop_
_entity_poly.entity_id
_entity_poly.type
_entity_poly.pdbx_seq_one_letter_code
_entity_poly.pdbx_strand_id
1 'polypeptide(L)'
;MSSFLRTRLEELLRICDLLNVEPDFNVVIVECETLKDFHSLTGRTYVIGAVYSKGIIVSQPFEVLRSKGVLEDVLLHELLHHIILLNFDLPSWMQEGLILYLTGAKPQKLSGRHKEYLLRFMREVSYEEIPLVVDRYRRRSDIESR
;
A
#
# COMPACT_ATOMS: atom_id res chain seq x y z
N MET A 1 -17.01 16.11 -0.98
CA MET A 1 -15.84 15.24 -1.27
C MET A 1 -15.76 15.05 -2.77
N SER A 2 -14.57 15.12 -3.37
CA SER A 2 -14.41 14.82 -4.80
C SER A 2 -14.85 13.38 -5.08
N SER A 3 -15.45 13.12 -6.24
CA SER A 3 -15.90 11.77 -6.63
C SER A 3 -14.76 10.75 -6.59
N PHE A 4 -13.53 11.20 -6.87
CA PHE A 4 -12.33 10.37 -6.92
C PHE A 4 -11.87 9.85 -5.55
N LEU A 5 -11.89 10.70 -4.51
CA LEU A 5 -11.57 10.26 -3.14
C LEU A 5 -12.55 9.20 -2.63
N ARG A 6 -13.82 9.34 -3.00
CA ARG A 6 -14.85 8.36 -2.68
C ARG A 6 -14.54 7.01 -3.35
N THR A 7 -14.14 7.02 -4.61
CA THR A 7 -13.78 5.78 -5.34
C THR A 7 -12.59 5.06 -4.72
N ARG A 8 -11.55 5.78 -4.29
CA ARG A 8 -10.37 5.16 -3.65
C ARG A 8 -10.66 4.61 -2.26
N LEU A 9 -11.53 5.26 -1.50
CA LEU A 9 -12.02 4.71 -0.23
C LEU A 9 -12.84 3.44 -0.45
N GLU A 10 -13.76 3.45 -1.42
CA GLU A 10 -14.55 2.25 -1.79
C GLU A 10 -13.64 1.09 -2.23
N GLU A 11 -12.56 1.39 -2.95
CA GLU A 11 -11.54 0.40 -3.34
C GLU A 11 -10.79 -0.17 -2.14
N LEU A 12 -10.35 0.66 -1.19
CA LEU A 12 -9.72 0.20 0.05
C LEU A 12 -10.66 -0.73 0.83
N LEU A 13 -11.92 -0.33 1.00
CA LEU A 13 -12.91 -1.13 1.73
C LEU A 13 -13.15 -2.48 1.06
N ARG A 14 -13.24 -2.52 -0.27
CA ARG A 14 -13.34 -3.77 -1.04
C ARG A 14 -12.11 -4.65 -0.86
N ILE A 15 -10.92 -4.07 -0.76
CA ILE A 15 -9.68 -4.83 -0.51
C ILE A 15 -9.69 -5.39 0.92
N CYS A 16 -10.08 -4.60 1.92
CA CYS A 16 -10.22 -5.09 3.30
C CYS A 16 -11.20 -6.27 3.39
N ASP A 17 -12.35 -6.17 2.73
CA ASP A 17 -13.35 -7.25 2.65
C ASP A 17 -12.76 -8.52 2.00
N LEU A 18 -12.07 -8.39 0.86
CA LEU A 18 -11.38 -9.52 0.20
C LEU A 18 -10.36 -10.20 1.13
N LEU A 19 -9.62 -9.42 1.92
CA LEU A 19 -8.59 -9.95 2.83
C LEU A 19 -9.17 -10.43 4.18
N ASN A 20 -10.48 -10.24 4.39
CA ASN A 20 -11.16 -10.51 5.65
C ASN A 20 -10.46 -9.83 6.84
N VAL A 21 -10.31 -8.51 6.75
CA VAL A 21 -9.74 -7.63 7.80
C VAL A 21 -10.59 -6.38 7.95
N GLU A 22 -10.59 -5.82 9.16
CA GLU A 22 -11.20 -4.52 9.41
C GLU A 22 -10.31 -3.39 8.85
N PRO A 23 -10.89 -2.35 8.22
CA PRO A 23 -10.13 -1.18 7.81
C PRO A 23 -9.61 -0.42 9.04
N ASP A 24 -8.34 -0.04 9.01
CA ASP A 24 -7.71 0.81 10.03
C ASP A 24 -7.14 2.07 9.36
N PHE A 25 -7.53 3.24 9.90
CA PHE A 25 -7.11 4.56 9.42
C PHE A 25 -6.30 5.32 10.47
N ASN A 26 -5.80 4.63 11.50
CA ASN A 26 -4.95 5.19 12.55
C ASN A 26 -3.52 5.37 12.03
N VAL A 27 -3.38 6.28 11.07
CA VAL A 27 -2.12 6.69 10.47
C VAL A 27 -1.97 8.20 10.53
N VAL A 28 -0.74 8.65 10.72
CA VAL A 28 -0.36 10.06 10.59
C VAL A 28 0.26 10.27 9.21
N ILE A 29 -0.26 11.24 8.45
CA ILE A 29 0.32 11.62 7.17
C ILE A 29 1.15 12.88 7.37
N VAL A 30 2.44 12.80 7.03
CA VAL A 30 3.38 13.91 7.05
C VAL A 30 3.73 14.27 5.61
N GLU A 31 3.19 15.40 5.16
CA GLU A 31 3.57 16.00 3.89
C GLU A 31 4.90 16.75 4.04
N CYS A 32 5.91 16.37 3.26
CA CYS A 32 7.15 17.13 3.18
C CYS A 32 6.96 18.43 2.38
N GLU A 33 7.63 19.51 2.81
CA GLU A 33 7.59 20.80 2.12
C GLU A 33 8.27 20.74 0.75
N THR A 34 9.40 20.03 0.66
CA THR A 34 10.14 19.88 -0.60
C THR A 34 10.49 18.44 -0.92
N LEU A 35 10.79 18.16 -2.19
CA LEU A 35 11.35 16.88 -2.62
C LEU A 35 12.68 16.57 -1.90
N LYS A 36 13.47 17.61 -1.61
CA LYS A 36 14.73 17.46 -0.89
C LYS A 36 14.49 16.96 0.54
N ASP A 37 13.53 17.53 1.25
CA ASP A 37 13.19 17.11 2.62
C ASP A 37 12.70 15.66 2.62
N PHE A 38 11.86 15.30 1.64
CA PHE A 38 11.42 13.92 1.46
C PHE A 38 12.61 12.95 1.28
N HIS A 39 13.57 13.28 0.41
CA HIS A 39 14.76 12.46 0.24
C HIS A 39 15.61 12.40 1.52
N SER A 40 15.82 13.53 2.20
CA SER A 40 16.59 13.59 3.44
C SER A 40 15.96 12.76 4.57
N LEU A 41 14.63 12.75 4.68
CA LEU A 41 13.90 12.01 5.72
C LEU A 41 13.79 10.51 5.41
N THR A 42 13.59 10.14 4.15
CA THR A 42 13.25 8.76 3.77
C THR A 42 14.39 7.97 3.12
N GLY A 43 15.43 8.66 2.64
CA GLY A 43 16.48 8.08 1.79
C GLY A 43 16.00 7.62 0.41
N ARG A 44 14.75 7.89 0.02
CA ARG A 44 14.18 7.45 -1.26
C ARG A 44 14.43 8.44 -2.37
N THR A 45 14.53 7.94 -3.60
CA THR A 45 14.60 8.79 -4.80
C THR A 45 13.22 9.35 -5.13
N TYR A 46 13.17 10.39 -5.97
CA TYR A 46 11.93 11.10 -6.32
C TYR A 46 10.94 10.29 -7.18
N VAL A 47 11.27 9.03 -7.49
CA VAL A 47 10.37 8.07 -8.13
C VAL A 47 9.32 7.55 -7.15
N ILE A 48 9.63 7.54 -5.85
CA ILE A 48 8.74 7.06 -4.79
C ILE A 48 7.93 8.24 -4.23
N GLY A 49 6.60 8.17 -4.32
CA GLY A 49 5.71 9.27 -3.92
C GLY A 49 5.52 9.42 -2.41
N ALA A 50 5.54 8.32 -1.67
CA ALA A 50 5.43 8.28 -0.21
C ALA A 50 6.04 6.99 0.35
N VAL A 51 6.18 6.91 1.67
CA VAL A 51 6.63 5.71 2.39
C VAL A 51 5.86 5.58 3.69
N TYR A 52 5.30 4.40 3.91
CA TYR A 52 4.75 3.98 5.19
C TYR A 52 5.82 3.38 6.12
N SER A 53 5.78 3.75 7.40
CA SER A 53 6.52 3.10 8.48
C SER A 53 5.82 3.34 9.82
N LYS A 54 5.47 2.25 10.52
CA LYS A 54 4.98 2.26 11.92
C LYS A 54 3.87 3.29 12.20
N GLY A 55 2.81 3.29 11.40
CA GLY A 55 1.69 4.21 11.57
C GLY A 55 1.92 5.62 10.99
N ILE A 56 3.03 5.86 10.30
CA ILE A 56 3.34 7.16 9.69
C ILE A 56 3.52 6.98 8.19
N ILE A 57 2.86 7.81 7.39
CA ILE A 57 3.07 7.96 5.96
C ILE A 57 3.81 9.27 5.74
N VAL A 58 5.05 9.20 5.26
CA VAL A 58 5.82 10.38 4.84
C VAL A 58 5.68 10.53 3.33
N SER A 59 5.19 11.66 2.83
CA SER A 59 4.98 11.87 1.39
C SER A 59 5.86 12.97 0.81
N GLN A 60 6.08 12.92 -0.51
CA GLN A 60 6.44 14.11 -1.29
C GLN A 60 5.37 15.20 -1.10
N PRO A 61 5.66 16.47 -1.47
CA PRO A 61 4.65 17.53 -1.44
C PRO A 61 3.40 17.12 -2.22
N PHE A 62 2.23 17.33 -1.65
CA PHE A 62 0.96 16.92 -2.26
C PHE A 62 0.72 17.64 -3.59
N GLU A 63 1.17 18.87 -3.74
CA GLU A 63 1.07 19.60 -5.01
C GLU A 63 1.85 18.90 -6.14
N VAL A 64 3.02 18.34 -5.83
CA VAL A 64 3.82 17.55 -6.80
C VAL A 64 3.09 16.26 -7.15
N LEU A 65 2.45 15.58 -6.20
CA LEU A 65 1.71 14.35 -6.46
C LEU A 65 0.40 14.60 -7.20
N ARG A 66 -0.32 15.69 -6.87
CA ARG A 66 -1.55 16.12 -7.55
C ARG A 66 -1.30 16.53 -8.99
N SER A 67 -0.24 17.30 -9.26
CA SER A 67 0.12 17.71 -10.62
C SER A 67 0.45 16.52 -11.53
N LYS A 68 0.94 15.40 -10.94
CA LYS A 68 1.15 14.13 -11.63
C LYS A 68 -0.10 13.24 -11.70
N GLY A 69 -1.18 13.60 -11.00
CA GLY A 69 -2.41 12.82 -10.92
C GLY A 69 -2.25 11.49 -10.16
N VAL A 70 -1.33 11.40 -9.20
CA VAL A 70 -1.01 10.15 -8.48
C VAL A 70 -1.15 10.25 -6.95
N LEU A 71 -1.59 11.39 -6.41
CA LEU A 71 -1.66 11.59 -4.95
C LEU A 71 -2.49 10.51 -4.27
N GLU A 72 -3.72 10.30 -4.72
CA GLU A 72 -4.65 9.37 -4.07
C GLU A 72 -4.20 7.91 -4.25
N ASP A 73 -3.62 7.57 -5.40
CA ASP A 73 -3.09 6.23 -5.67
C ASP A 73 -1.90 5.92 -4.76
N VAL A 74 -1.03 6.91 -4.55
CA VAL A 74 0.11 6.81 -3.61
C VAL A 74 -0.41 6.66 -2.18
N LEU A 75 -1.37 7.47 -1.74
CA LEU A 75 -1.91 7.37 -0.38
C LEU A 75 -2.64 6.04 -0.16
N LEU A 76 -3.40 5.54 -1.13
CA LEU A 76 -4.04 4.23 -1.08
C LEU A 76 -2.99 3.12 -0.94
N HIS A 77 -1.91 3.17 -1.72
CA HIS A 77 -0.81 2.20 -1.66
C HIS A 77 -0.21 2.14 -0.25
N GLU A 78 0.12 3.29 0.35
CA GLU A 78 0.70 3.36 1.69
C GLU A 78 -0.28 2.97 2.81
N LEU A 79 -1.57 3.29 2.67
CA LEU A 79 -2.62 2.82 3.59
C LEU A 79 -2.77 1.29 3.55
N LEU A 80 -2.66 0.68 2.36
CA LEU A 80 -2.67 -0.78 2.25
C LEU A 80 -1.44 -1.41 2.90
N HIS A 81 -0.26 -0.78 2.83
CA HIS A 81 0.89 -1.22 3.61
C HIS A 81 0.59 -1.24 5.12
N HIS A 82 -0.07 -0.20 5.64
CA HIS A 82 -0.49 -0.13 7.04
C HIS A 82 -1.40 -1.30 7.42
N ILE A 83 -2.51 -1.46 6.70
CA ILE A 83 -3.52 -2.51 6.96
C ILE A 83 -2.89 -3.90 6.88
N ILE A 84 -2.08 -4.15 5.85
CA ILE A 84 -1.42 -5.45 5.68
C ILE A 84 -0.44 -5.72 6.82
N LEU A 85 0.36 -4.73 7.22
CA LEU A 85 1.35 -4.92 8.30
C LEU A 85 0.73 -5.03 9.69
N LEU A 86 -0.52 -4.61 9.89
CA LEU A 86 -1.25 -4.88 11.13
C LEU A 86 -1.73 -6.33 11.19
N ASN A 87 -2.13 -6.90 10.06
CA ASN A 87 -2.87 -8.16 10.00
C ASN A 87 -2.05 -9.38 9.53
N PHE A 88 -0.94 -9.17 8.82
CA PHE A 88 -0.18 -10.25 8.17
C PHE A 88 1.34 -10.07 8.27
N ASP A 89 2.07 -11.18 8.35
CA ASP A 89 3.54 -11.25 8.27
C ASP A 89 4.01 -11.69 6.87
N LEU A 90 3.56 -10.98 5.83
CA LEU A 90 3.92 -11.29 4.45
C LEU A 90 5.42 -10.98 4.19
N PRO A 91 6.12 -11.80 3.39
CA PRO A 91 7.41 -11.42 2.87
C PRO A 91 7.28 -10.18 1.97
N SER A 92 8.27 -9.30 1.97
CA SER A 92 8.20 -7.98 1.32
C SER A 92 7.79 -8.02 -0.15
N TRP A 93 8.26 -9.02 -0.91
CA TRP A 93 7.91 -9.20 -2.31
C TRP A 93 6.39 -9.49 -2.49
N MET A 94 5.80 -10.24 -1.56
CA MET A 94 4.39 -10.64 -1.62
C MET A 94 3.52 -9.49 -1.15
N GLN A 95 3.93 -8.76 -0.11
CA GLN A 95 3.24 -7.55 0.34
C GLN A 95 3.13 -6.52 -0.80
N GLU A 96 4.25 -6.14 -1.39
CA GLU A 96 4.27 -5.16 -2.48
C GLU A 96 3.54 -5.67 -3.73
N GLY A 97 3.76 -6.94 -4.09
CA GLY A 97 3.09 -7.58 -5.22
C GLY A 97 1.57 -7.63 -5.07
N LEU A 98 1.06 -7.94 -3.86
CA LEU A 98 -0.36 -7.96 -3.53
C LEU A 98 -0.99 -6.57 -3.68
N ILE A 99 -0.36 -5.54 -3.11
CA ILE A 99 -0.87 -4.16 -3.19
C ILE A 99 -0.94 -3.70 -4.66
N LEU A 100 0.14 -3.89 -5.42
CA LEU A 100 0.19 -3.54 -6.84
C LEU A 100 -0.85 -4.30 -7.66
N TYR A 101 -1.08 -5.58 -7.35
CA TYR A 101 -2.06 -6.40 -8.04
C TYR A 101 -3.50 -5.92 -7.76
N LEU A 102 -3.84 -5.72 -6.49
CA LEU A 102 -5.19 -5.35 -6.05
C LEU A 102 -5.59 -3.92 -6.47
N THR A 103 -4.63 -3.02 -6.57
CA THR A 103 -4.82 -1.64 -7.08
C THR A 103 -4.77 -1.56 -8.61
N GLY A 104 -4.61 -2.69 -9.30
CA GLY A 104 -4.67 -2.77 -10.75
C GLY A 104 -3.45 -2.16 -11.47
N ALA A 105 -2.30 -2.06 -10.79
CA ALA A 105 -1.07 -1.56 -11.36
C ALA A 105 -0.69 -2.31 -12.64
N LYS A 106 -0.12 -1.59 -13.60
CA LYS A 106 0.22 -2.12 -14.92
C LYS A 106 1.72 -2.39 -15.00
N PRO A 107 2.18 -3.64 -15.22
CA PRO A 107 3.62 -3.97 -15.24
C PRO A 107 4.47 -3.12 -16.20
N GLN A 108 3.85 -2.57 -17.24
CA GLN A 108 4.48 -1.73 -18.26
C GLN A 108 4.81 -0.32 -17.75
N LYS A 109 4.11 0.12 -16.69
CA LYS A 109 4.32 1.41 -16.01
C LYS A 109 5.25 1.31 -14.80
N LEU A 110 5.66 0.09 -14.43
CA LEU A 110 6.53 -0.18 -13.29
C LEU A 110 7.96 -0.43 -13.75
N SER A 111 8.92 -0.19 -12.85
CA SER A 111 10.34 -0.46 -13.06
C SER A 111 10.97 -1.10 -11.83
N GLY A 112 12.14 -1.71 -12.01
CA GLY A 112 12.91 -2.35 -10.92
C GLY A 112 12.11 -3.40 -10.15
N ARG A 113 12.30 -3.42 -8.83
CA ARG A 113 11.71 -4.43 -7.93
C ARG A 113 10.18 -4.44 -7.92
N HIS A 114 9.51 -3.30 -8.05
CA HIS A 114 8.03 -3.27 -8.07
C HIS A 114 7.47 -4.07 -9.26
N LYS A 115 8.10 -3.95 -10.43
CA LYS A 115 7.72 -4.75 -11.61
C LYS A 115 7.97 -6.23 -11.36
N GLU A 116 9.12 -6.59 -10.80
CA GLU A 116 9.47 -7.98 -10.47
C GLU A 116 8.50 -8.59 -9.46
N TYR A 117 8.14 -7.85 -8.41
CA TYR A 117 7.21 -8.28 -7.37
C TYR A 117 5.79 -8.47 -7.91
N LEU A 118 5.28 -7.54 -8.71
CA LEU A 118 3.97 -7.70 -9.34
C LEU A 118 3.94 -8.92 -10.27
N LEU A 119 4.93 -9.07 -11.16
CA LEU A 119 4.99 -10.21 -12.08
C LEU A 119 5.14 -11.54 -11.34
N ARG A 120 5.90 -11.55 -10.25
CA ARG A 120 6.03 -12.72 -9.39
C ARG A 120 4.70 -13.08 -8.74
N PHE A 121 4.02 -12.11 -8.14
CA PHE A 121 2.72 -12.31 -7.51
C PHE A 121 1.68 -12.86 -8.51
N MET A 122 1.56 -12.24 -9.69
CA MET A 122 0.66 -12.68 -10.76
C MET A 122 0.91 -14.11 -11.26
N ARG A 123 2.13 -14.61 -11.13
CA ARG A 123 2.50 -15.98 -11.53
C ARG A 123 2.20 -17.00 -10.42
N GLU A 124 2.30 -16.57 -9.17
CA GLU A 124 2.25 -17.47 -8.00
C GLU A 124 0.86 -17.50 -7.32
N VAL A 125 0.01 -16.50 -7.57
CA VAL A 125 -1.28 -16.33 -6.88
C VAL A 125 -2.36 -15.88 -7.86
N SER A 126 -3.41 -16.68 -8.05
CA SER A 126 -4.62 -16.25 -8.76
C SER A 126 -5.52 -15.38 -7.86
N TYR A 127 -6.42 -14.59 -8.47
CA TYR A 127 -7.29 -13.68 -7.71
C TYR A 127 -8.14 -14.43 -6.67
N GLU A 128 -8.67 -15.59 -7.06
CA GLU A 128 -9.54 -16.43 -6.24
C GLU A 128 -8.81 -17.06 -5.06
N GLU A 129 -7.49 -17.24 -5.18
CA GLU A 129 -6.63 -17.82 -4.13
C GLU A 129 -6.12 -16.78 -3.13
N ILE A 130 -6.22 -15.47 -3.42
CA ILE A 130 -5.66 -14.41 -2.58
C ILE A 130 -6.03 -14.60 -1.11
N PRO A 131 -7.31 -14.74 -0.72
CA PRO A 131 -7.68 -14.85 0.68
C PRO A 131 -7.00 -16.05 1.36
N LEU A 132 -6.96 -17.20 0.69
CA LEU A 132 -6.36 -18.43 1.22
C LEU A 132 -4.83 -18.34 1.33
N VAL A 133 -4.18 -17.64 0.40
CA VAL A 133 -2.72 -17.48 0.41
C VAL A 133 -2.27 -16.53 1.50
N VAL A 134 -2.93 -15.37 1.64
CA VAL A 134 -2.55 -14.38 2.67
C VAL A 134 -2.86 -14.87 4.08
N ASP A 135 -3.91 -15.68 4.25
CA ASP A 135 -4.33 -16.21 5.55
C ASP A 135 -3.25 -17.08 6.21
N ARG A 136 -2.39 -17.73 5.41
CA ARG A 136 -1.22 -18.48 5.88
C ARG A 136 -0.21 -17.62 6.64
N TYR A 137 -0.26 -16.31 6.42
CA TYR A 137 0.60 -15.31 7.06
C TYR A 137 -0.17 -14.45 8.05
N ARG A 138 -1.44 -14.78 8.36
CA ARG A 138 -2.24 -14.01 9.30
C ARG A 138 -1.56 -13.97 10.66
N ARG A 139 -1.39 -12.77 11.19
CA ARG A 139 -1.00 -12.58 12.57
C ARG A 139 -2.09 -13.13 13.46
N ARG A 140 -1.75 -14.11 14.28
CA ARG A 140 -2.63 -14.51 15.37
C ARG A 140 -2.67 -13.32 16.32
N SER A 141 -3.86 -12.78 16.55
CA SER A 141 -4.05 -11.87 17.66
C SER A 141 -3.67 -12.64 18.92
N ASP A 142 -2.76 -12.07 19.73
CA ASP A 142 -2.54 -12.52 21.10
C ASP A 142 -3.81 -12.20 21.91
N ILE A 143 -4.87 -12.97 21.65
CA ILE A 143 -6.03 -13.11 22.53
C ILE A 143 -6.03 -14.57 22.98
N GLU A 144 -4.92 -14.96 23.61
CA GLU A 144 -4.94 -15.99 24.63
C GLU A 144 -4.41 -15.36 25.93
N SER A 145 -5.34 -15.12 26.85
CA SER A 145 -5.15 -14.98 28.30
C SER A 145 -4.60 -13.65 28.84
N ARG A 146 -5.50 -12.69 29.08
CA ARG A 146 -5.53 -11.94 30.34
C ARG A 146 -6.93 -11.97 30.93
#